data_AF-A0A1I3HR90-F1
#
_entry.id   AF-A0A1I3HR90-F1
#
_cell.length_a   1.000
_cell.length_b   1.000
_cell.length_c   1.000
_cell.angle_alpha   90.00
_cell.angle_beta   90.00
_cell.angle_gamma   90.00
#
_symmetry.space_group_name_H-M   'P 1'
#
loop_
_entity.id
_entity.type
_entity.pdbx_description
1 polymer ?
#
loop_
_entity_poly.entity_id
_entity_poly.type
_entity_poly.pdbx_seq_one_letter_code
_entity_poly.pdbx_strand_id
1 'polypeptide(L)'
;MRKIVYSKPAKNLIRFFCLNGIIVELLFILRLFLRTDLTLNVHEITNLKTFLEADLTIAIIDIVSLIAFIVLIFLPEQIVFFSMIAFLYSFKIIVVDTLAVNPIGQPLYLLGVSCLIYSGWFKRHRVIKIVSSIVINLALIGSSARYGALTCVNSYIASFGYSLVLLVTLFFTTNFMRLVHIKKTARIWDLSQYPDLTQRDKEWLKDILDEKRYEEIANDSGITVGTLKNRMHQIFNIVGIDDRISLLATYSGYEVKF
;
A
#
# COMPACT_ATOMS: atom_id res chain seq x y z
N MET A 1 -20.86 -5.98 -10.29
CA MET A 1 -19.63 -5.49 -9.61
C MET A 1 -19.96 -4.13 -9.01
N ARG A 2 -19.74 -3.88 -7.70
CA ARG A 2 -19.92 -2.52 -7.14
C ARG A 2 -18.89 -1.58 -7.78
N LYS A 3 -19.32 -0.45 -8.36
CA LYS A 3 -18.43 0.58 -8.88
C LYS A 3 -17.64 1.18 -7.71
N ILE A 4 -16.31 1.06 -7.75
CA ILE A 4 -15.44 1.71 -6.76
C ILE A 4 -15.34 3.18 -7.17
N VAL A 5 -15.92 4.08 -6.38
CA VAL A 5 -15.87 5.52 -6.64
C VAL A 5 -14.64 6.09 -5.93
N TYR A 6 -13.63 6.48 -6.71
CA TYR A 6 -12.41 7.09 -6.16
C TYR A 6 -12.63 8.57 -5.86
N SER A 7 -12.01 9.04 -4.77
CA SER A 7 -11.95 10.47 -4.46
C SER A 7 -11.18 11.22 -5.55
N LYS A 8 -11.52 12.49 -5.77
CA LYS A 8 -10.80 13.38 -6.71
C LYS A 8 -9.27 13.36 -6.54
N PRO A 9 -8.69 13.45 -5.32
CA PRO A 9 -7.25 13.38 -5.16
C PRO A 9 -6.66 12.01 -5.56
N ALA A 10 -7.36 10.91 -5.27
CA ALA A 10 -6.90 9.57 -5.69
C ALA A 10 -6.90 9.42 -7.22
N LYS A 11 -7.92 9.95 -7.91
CA LYS A 11 -7.97 9.97 -9.38
C LYS A 11 -6.80 10.78 -9.97
N ASN A 12 -6.49 11.93 -9.38
CA ASN A 12 -5.36 12.76 -9.82
C ASN A 12 -4.01 12.07 -9.59
N LEU A 13 -3.85 11.37 -8.46
CA LEU A 13 -2.64 10.60 -8.17
C LEU A 13 -2.43 9.46 -9.17
N ILE A 14 -3.51 8.72 -9.51
CA ILE A 14 -3.45 7.66 -10.53
C ILE A 14 -3.02 8.25 -11.88
N ARG A 15 -3.62 9.38 -12.30
CA ARG A 15 -3.26 10.06 -13.55
C ARG A 15 -1.80 10.50 -13.55
N PHE A 16 -1.31 11.02 -12.43
CA PHE A 16 0.10 11.38 -12.27
C PHE A 16 1.01 10.17 -12.48
N PHE A 17 0.70 9.01 -11.87
CA PHE A 17 1.47 7.79 -12.12
C PHE A 17 1.39 7.32 -13.57
N CYS A 18 0.23 7.43 -14.22
CA CYS A 18 0.10 7.06 -15.64
C CYS A 18 0.93 7.97 -16.54
N LEU A 19 0.99 9.29 -16.27
CA LEU A 19 1.82 10.22 -17.02
C LEU A 19 3.31 9.89 -16.86
N ASN A 20 3.75 9.56 -15.64
CA ASN A 20 5.13 9.09 -15.42
C ASN A 20 5.38 7.77 -16.17
N GLY A 21 4.42 6.85 -16.15
CA GLY A 21 4.48 5.61 -16.94
C GLY A 21 4.67 5.88 -18.43
N ILE A 22 3.85 6.74 -19.03
CA ILE A 22 3.97 7.15 -20.44
C ILE A 22 5.36 7.73 -20.74
N ILE A 23 5.89 8.60 -19.87
CA ILE A 23 7.23 9.15 -20.06
C ILE A 23 8.28 8.04 -20.06
N VAL A 24 8.20 7.10 -19.13
CA VAL A 24 9.12 5.94 -19.06
C VAL A 24 9.01 5.08 -20.32
N GLU A 25 7.80 4.76 -20.78
CA GLU A 25 7.60 3.98 -22.02
C GLU A 25 8.17 4.70 -23.24
N LEU A 26 7.95 6.01 -23.37
CA LEU A 26 8.50 6.81 -24.47
C LEU A 26 10.03 6.85 -24.44
N LEU A 27 10.63 6.99 -23.25
CA LEU A 27 12.09 6.91 -23.09
C LEU A 27 12.63 5.52 -23.45
N PHE A 28 11.88 4.46 -23.16
CA PHE A 28 12.26 3.11 -23.50
C PHE A 28 12.19 2.86 -25.01
N ILE A 29 11.10 3.27 -25.66
CA ILE A 29 10.96 3.24 -27.12
C ILE A 29 12.08 4.05 -27.78
N LEU A 30 12.37 5.26 -27.28
CA LEU A 30 13.48 6.08 -27.77
C LEU A 30 14.83 5.38 -27.60
N ARG A 31 15.06 4.72 -26.46
CA ARG A 31 16.28 3.93 -26.23
C ARG A 31 16.40 2.79 -27.23
N LEU A 32 15.30 2.10 -27.56
CA LEU A 32 15.30 1.07 -28.61
C LEU A 32 15.72 1.67 -29.95
N PHE A 33 15.11 2.79 -30.35
CA PHE A 33 15.47 3.50 -31.60
C PHE A 33 16.94 3.93 -31.64
N LEU A 34 17.45 4.52 -30.56
CA LEU A 34 18.86 4.93 -30.44
C LEU A 34 19.83 3.74 -30.45
N ARG A 35 19.39 2.56 -29.99
CA ARG A 35 20.20 1.34 -30.06
C ARG A 35 20.21 0.74 -31.47
N THR A 36 19.13 0.90 -32.21
CA THR A 36 19.02 0.43 -33.60
C THR A 36 19.73 1.31 -34.62
N ASP A 37 19.91 2.60 -34.34
CA ASP A 37 20.55 3.53 -35.27
C ASP A 37 22.03 3.78 -34.93
N LEU A 38 22.88 3.67 -35.96
CA LEU A 38 24.22 4.28 -36.08
C LEU A 38 25.46 3.52 -35.56
N THR A 39 25.49 2.20 -35.72
CA THR A 39 26.59 1.49 -36.42
C THR A 39 26.27 0.00 -36.41
N LEU A 40 26.32 -0.65 -37.58
CA LEU A 40 26.35 -2.12 -37.74
C LEU A 40 27.62 -2.77 -37.11
N ASN A 41 28.16 -2.19 -36.03
CA ASN A 41 29.31 -2.65 -35.26
C ASN A 41 28.94 -2.93 -33.79
N VAL A 42 27.67 -3.18 -33.46
CA VAL A 42 27.31 -3.77 -32.17
C VAL A 42 27.75 -5.23 -32.20
N HIS A 43 28.96 -5.50 -31.70
CA HIS A 43 29.56 -6.83 -31.57
C HIS A 43 28.71 -7.86 -30.77
N GLU A 44 27.59 -7.45 -30.19
CA GLU A 44 26.70 -8.28 -29.37
C GLU A 44 25.45 -8.80 -30.11
N ILE A 45 25.08 -8.25 -31.27
CA ILE A 45 23.93 -8.74 -32.06
C ILE A 45 24.45 -9.69 -33.13
N THR A 46 24.77 -10.92 -32.72
CA THR A 46 25.32 -11.94 -33.62
C THR A 46 24.29 -12.55 -34.58
N ASN A 47 22.99 -12.37 -34.34
CA ASN A 47 21.92 -12.95 -35.16
C ASN A 47 20.64 -12.07 -35.18
N LEU A 48 20.01 -11.97 -36.35
CA LEU A 48 18.70 -11.31 -36.55
C LEU A 48 17.61 -11.93 -35.64
N LYS A 49 17.73 -13.22 -35.35
CA LYS A 49 16.80 -13.98 -34.50
C LYS A 49 16.81 -13.51 -33.05
N THR A 50 17.98 -13.28 -32.45
CA THR A 50 18.09 -12.79 -31.07
C THR A 50 17.60 -11.35 -30.92
N PHE A 51 17.84 -10.51 -31.94
CA PHE A 51 17.26 -9.17 -32.02
C PHE A 51 15.73 -9.21 -32.13
N LEU A 52 15.18 -10.03 -33.03
CA LEU A 52 13.73 -10.16 -33.21
C LEU A 52 13.03 -10.81 -32.01
N GLU A 53 13.64 -11.75 -31.30
CA GLU A 53 12.96 -12.43 -30.18
C GLU A 53 12.98 -11.59 -28.89
N ALA A 54 14.09 -10.91 -28.58
CA ALA A 54 14.21 -10.14 -27.35
C ALA A 54 13.67 -8.71 -27.48
N ASP A 55 14.09 -7.95 -28.49
CA ASP A 55 13.78 -6.51 -28.58
C ASP A 55 12.36 -6.27 -29.12
N LEU A 56 11.85 -7.09 -30.04
CA LEU A 56 10.47 -6.97 -30.55
C LEU A 56 9.44 -7.28 -29.46
N THR A 57 9.67 -8.33 -28.67
CA THR A 57 8.76 -8.71 -27.58
C THR A 57 8.68 -7.60 -26.54
N ILE A 58 9.81 -6.96 -26.24
CA ILE A 58 9.85 -5.80 -25.34
C ILE A 58 9.08 -4.63 -25.94
N ALA A 59 9.34 -4.29 -27.20
CA ALA A 59 8.62 -3.22 -27.88
C ALA A 59 7.10 -3.44 -27.89
N ILE A 60 6.64 -4.69 -28.08
CA ILE A 60 5.21 -5.03 -28.01
C ILE A 60 4.65 -4.80 -26.59
N ILE A 61 5.37 -5.26 -25.55
CA ILE A 61 4.94 -5.05 -24.16
C ILE A 61 4.86 -3.56 -23.82
N ASP A 62 5.84 -2.77 -24.25
CA ASP A 62 5.89 -1.33 -24.01
C ASP A 62 4.75 -0.59 -24.75
N ILE A 63 4.46 -0.96 -25.99
CA ILE A 63 3.33 -0.39 -26.75
C ILE A 63 1.99 -0.73 -26.08
N VAL A 64 1.80 -1.98 -25.65
CA VAL A 64 0.58 -2.40 -24.93
C VAL A 64 0.44 -1.64 -23.61
N SER A 65 1.54 -1.45 -22.89
CA SER A 65 1.59 -0.72 -21.62
C SER A 65 1.31 0.77 -21.81
N LEU A 66 1.88 1.38 -22.86
CA LEU A 66 1.61 2.76 -23.27
C LEU A 66 0.11 2.98 -23.54
N ILE A 67 -0.51 2.10 -24.34
CA ILE A 67 -1.96 2.17 -24.63
C ILE A 67 -2.76 2.04 -23.32
N ALA A 68 -2.39 1.10 -22.45
CA ALA A 68 -3.06 0.91 -21.17
C ALA A 68 -2.93 2.13 -20.24
N PHE A 69 -1.77 2.79 -20.19
CA PHE A 69 -1.60 4.04 -19.44
C PHE A 69 -2.43 5.19 -20.01
N ILE A 70 -2.49 5.33 -21.34
CA ILE A 70 -3.35 6.32 -22.00
C ILE A 70 -4.81 6.08 -21.61
N VAL A 71 -5.29 4.83 -21.67
CA VAL A 71 -6.66 4.48 -21.25
C VAL A 71 -6.89 4.83 -19.78
N LEU A 72 -5.93 4.56 -18.89
CA LEU A 72 -6.03 4.82 -17.46
C LEU A 72 -6.06 6.32 -17.11
N ILE A 73 -5.52 7.21 -17.95
CA ILE A 73 -5.65 8.67 -17.76
C ILE A 73 -7.13 9.08 -17.81
N PHE A 74 -7.86 8.53 -18.78
CA PHE A 74 -9.29 8.82 -18.98
C PHE A 74 -10.17 7.99 -18.04
N LEU A 75 -9.79 6.74 -17.76
CA LEU A 75 -10.53 5.78 -16.96
C LEU A 75 -9.72 5.28 -15.75
N PRO A 76 -9.40 6.15 -14.77
CA PRO A 76 -8.55 5.79 -13.63
C PRO A 76 -9.19 4.75 -12.69
N GLU A 77 -10.49 4.47 -12.87
CA GLU A 77 -11.22 3.53 -12.04
C GLU A 77 -10.86 2.05 -12.33
N GLN A 78 -10.30 1.79 -13.52
CA GLN A 78 -10.00 0.46 -14.03
C GLN A 78 -8.61 -0.03 -13.60
N ILE A 79 -8.38 -0.17 -12.30
CA ILE A 79 -7.10 -0.65 -11.72
C ILE A 79 -6.67 -2.03 -12.26
N VAL A 80 -7.57 -2.80 -12.87
CA VAL A 80 -7.25 -4.05 -13.55
C VAL A 80 -6.20 -3.86 -14.64
N PHE A 81 -6.17 -2.72 -15.36
CA PHE A 81 -5.14 -2.47 -16.36
C PHE A 81 -3.73 -2.36 -15.74
N PHE A 82 -3.60 -1.76 -14.55
CA PHE A 82 -2.32 -1.78 -13.82
C PHE A 82 -1.89 -3.20 -13.49
N SER A 83 -2.82 -4.09 -13.14
CA SER A 83 -2.48 -5.48 -12.88
C SER A 83 -1.97 -6.20 -14.13
N MET A 84 -2.56 -5.93 -15.30
CA MET A 84 -2.13 -6.52 -16.56
C MET A 84 -0.72 -6.06 -16.93
N ILE A 85 -0.46 -4.75 -16.87
CA ILE A 85 0.87 -4.17 -17.13
C ILE A 85 1.92 -4.78 -16.17
N ALA A 86 1.60 -4.81 -14.88
CA ALA A 86 2.50 -5.33 -13.87
C ALA A 86 2.83 -6.82 -14.08
N PHE A 87 1.83 -7.64 -14.47
CA PHE A 87 2.08 -9.04 -14.81
C PHE A 87 2.89 -9.20 -16.09
N LEU A 88 2.62 -8.42 -17.15
CA LEU A 88 3.39 -8.52 -18.40
C LEU A 88 4.89 -8.27 -18.15
N TYR A 89 5.24 -7.18 -17.45
CA TYR A 89 6.63 -6.91 -17.10
C TYR A 89 7.21 -7.94 -16.12
N SER A 90 6.44 -8.34 -15.11
CA SER A 90 6.91 -9.34 -14.15
C SER A 90 7.25 -10.67 -14.82
N PHE A 91 6.37 -11.18 -15.69
CA PHE A 91 6.58 -12.43 -16.40
C PHE A 91 7.82 -12.33 -17.30
N LYS A 92 7.94 -11.23 -18.07
CA LYS A 92 9.12 -10.98 -18.89
C LYS A 92 10.40 -11.01 -18.06
N ILE A 93 10.44 -10.24 -16.98
CA ILE A 93 11.65 -10.09 -16.15
C ILE A 93 12.01 -11.41 -15.49
N ILE A 94 11.04 -12.10 -14.87
CA ILE A 94 11.31 -13.34 -14.14
C ILE A 94 11.73 -14.46 -15.08
N VAL A 95 11.06 -14.59 -16.23
CA VAL A 95 11.37 -15.65 -17.19
C VAL A 95 12.67 -15.35 -17.92
N VAL A 96 12.79 -14.17 -18.54
CA VAL A 96 13.92 -13.84 -19.45
C VAL A 96 15.18 -13.45 -18.69
N ASP A 97 15.07 -12.53 -17.74
CA ASP A 97 16.25 -11.94 -17.08
C ASP A 97 16.58 -12.62 -15.74
N THR A 98 15.63 -13.35 -15.15
CA THR A 98 15.66 -13.92 -13.79
C THR A 98 15.63 -12.87 -12.67
N LEU A 99 15.15 -13.28 -11.50
CA LEU A 99 15.13 -12.43 -10.30
C LEU A 99 16.52 -12.15 -9.74
N ALA A 100 17.49 -13.01 -10.01
CA ALA A 100 18.87 -12.81 -9.56
C ALA A 100 19.53 -11.60 -10.25
N VAL A 101 19.20 -11.36 -11.53
CA VAL A 101 19.72 -10.20 -12.29
C VAL A 101 18.82 -8.99 -12.11
N ASN A 102 17.51 -9.17 -12.25
CA ASN A 102 16.52 -8.10 -12.22
C ASN A 102 15.47 -8.35 -11.14
N PRO A 103 15.74 -7.96 -9.89
CA PRO A 103 14.86 -8.28 -8.76
C PRO A 103 13.49 -7.60 -8.81
N ILE A 104 13.34 -6.53 -9.61
CA ILE A 104 12.11 -5.74 -9.72
C ILE A 104 10.91 -6.56 -10.25
N GLY A 105 11.16 -7.71 -10.89
CA GLY A 105 10.11 -8.61 -11.36
C GLY A 105 9.19 -9.11 -10.24
N GLN A 106 9.74 -9.35 -9.03
CA GLN A 106 8.97 -9.85 -7.89
C GLN A 106 8.02 -8.77 -7.32
N PRO A 107 8.48 -7.54 -7.00
CA PRO A 107 7.59 -6.43 -6.64
C PRO A 107 6.47 -6.18 -7.66
N LEU A 108 6.76 -6.27 -8.96
CA LEU A 108 5.75 -6.11 -10.02
C LEU A 108 4.70 -7.22 -9.99
N TYR A 109 5.11 -8.48 -9.74
CA TYR A 109 4.16 -9.57 -9.55
C TYR A 109 3.19 -9.28 -8.40
N LEU A 110 3.74 -8.89 -7.25
CA LEU A 110 2.98 -8.63 -6.04
C LEU A 110 2.09 -7.39 -6.19
N LEU A 111 2.54 -6.37 -6.93
CA LEU A 111 1.73 -5.22 -7.31
C LEU A 111 0.53 -5.67 -8.16
N GLY A 112 0.74 -6.53 -9.16
CA GLY A 112 -0.33 -7.09 -9.98
C GLY A 112 -1.38 -7.83 -9.15
N VAL A 113 -0.94 -8.70 -8.24
CA VAL A 113 -1.83 -9.41 -7.30
C VAL A 113 -2.57 -8.42 -6.39
N SER A 114 -1.90 -7.39 -5.88
CA SER A 114 -2.50 -6.37 -5.01
C SER A 114 -3.60 -5.59 -5.74
N CYS A 115 -3.37 -5.21 -6.99
CA CYS A 115 -4.38 -4.58 -7.85
C CYS A 115 -5.59 -5.50 -8.12
N LEU A 116 -5.38 -6.80 -8.30
CA LEU A 116 -6.47 -7.78 -8.44
C LEU A 116 -7.27 -7.97 -7.14
N ILE A 117 -6.61 -7.96 -5.97
CA ILE A 117 -7.27 -7.98 -4.67
C ILE A 117 -8.13 -6.72 -4.52
N TYR A 118 -7.56 -5.55 -4.81
CA TYR A 118 -8.25 -4.26 -4.68
C TYR A 118 -9.47 -4.16 -5.61
N SER A 119 -9.36 -4.59 -6.86
CA SER A 119 -10.49 -4.64 -7.80
C SER A 119 -11.58 -5.67 -7.42
N GLY A 120 -11.34 -6.48 -6.40
CA GLY A 120 -12.29 -7.48 -5.91
C GLY A 120 -12.36 -8.75 -6.74
N TRP A 121 -11.34 -9.03 -7.57
CA TRP A 121 -11.29 -10.24 -8.41
C TRP A 121 -11.35 -11.52 -7.56
N PHE A 122 -10.78 -11.51 -6.36
CA PHE A 122 -10.75 -12.65 -5.44
C PHE A 122 -12.07 -12.90 -4.69
N LYS A 123 -13.13 -12.11 -4.88
CA LYS A 123 -14.41 -12.27 -4.14
C LYS A 123 -15.07 -13.64 -4.38
N ARG A 124 -14.99 -14.15 -5.61
CA ARG A 124 -15.54 -15.46 -6.00
C ARG A 124 -14.40 -16.46 -6.18
N HIS A 125 -14.54 -17.67 -5.64
CA HIS A 125 -13.51 -18.73 -5.64
C HIS A 125 -12.18 -18.25 -5.05
N ARG A 126 -12.23 -17.55 -3.91
CA ARG A 126 -11.07 -16.92 -3.26
C ARG A 126 -9.89 -17.88 -3.11
N VAL A 127 -10.14 -19.08 -2.58
CA VAL A 127 -9.09 -20.07 -2.30
C VAL A 127 -8.40 -20.51 -3.59
N ILE A 128 -9.16 -20.95 -4.59
CA ILE A 128 -8.62 -21.42 -5.88
C ILE A 128 -7.76 -20.33 -6.53
N LYS A 129 -8.24 -19.09 -6.51
CA LYS A 129 -7.52 -17.95 -7.08
C LYS A 129 -6.21 -17.67 -6.33
N ILE A 130 -6.23 -17.67 -5.01
CA ILE A 130 -5.02 -17.48 -4.19
C ILE A 130 -4.01 -18.59 -4.47
N VAL A 131 -4.46 -19.85 -4.43
CA VAL A 131 -3.61 -21.01 -4.73
C VAL A 131 -3.04 -20.90 -6.14
N SER A 132 -3.85 -20.54 -7.14
CA SER A 132 -3.38 -20.36 -8.51
C SER A 132 -2.31 -19.27 -8.63
N SER A 133 -2.47 -18.14 -7.94
CA SER A 133 -1.48 -17.07 -7.94
C SER A 133 -0.18 -17.48 -7.24
N ILE A 134 -0.25 -18.31 -6.19
CA ILE A 134 0.94 -18.85 -5.53
C ILE A 134 1.66 -19.83 -6.45
N VAL A 135 0.92 -20.77 -7.05
CA VAL A 135 1.49 -21.78 -7.96
C VAL A 135 2.13 -21.12 -9.17
N ILE A 136 1.47 -20.13 -9.78
CA ILE A 136 2.04 -19.37 -10.91
C ILE A 136 3.33 -18.67 -10.49
N ASN A 137 3.37 -18.02 -9.32
CA ASN A 137 4.58 -17.36 -8.84
C ASN A 137 5.73 -18.36 -8.64
N LEU A 138 5.46 -19.49 -7.99
CA LEU A 138 6.47 -20.54 -7.77
C LEU A 138 6.96 -21.13 -9.09
N ALA A 139 6.08 -21.33 -10.07
CA ALA A 139 6.45 -21.79 -11.40
C ALA A 139 7.33 -20.77 -12.15
N LEU A 140 7.00 -19.47 -12.04
CA LEU A 140 7.81 -18.40 -12.63
C LEU A 140 9.21 -18.36 -12.01
N ILE A 141 9.31 -18.36 -10.68
CA ILE A 141 10.62 -18.40 -9.99
C ILE A 141 11.37 -19.68 -10.36
N GLY A 142 10.68 -20.82 -10.39
CA GLY A 142 11.25 -22.12 -10.78
C GLY A 142 11.77 -22.15 -12.22
N SER A 143 11.27 -21.30 -13.12
CA SER A 143 11.80 -21.19 -14.49
C SER A 143 13.28 -20.78 -14.52
N SER A 144 13.78 -20.13 -13.46
CA SER A 144 15.20 -19.78 -13.32
C SER A 144 16.13 -20.99 -13.21
N ALA A 145 15.59 -22.20 -12.94
CA ALA A 145 16.36 -23.45 -12.95
C ALA A 145 17.08 -23.69 -14.28
N ARG A 146 16.57 -23.15 -15.40
CA ARG A 146 17.23 -23.24 -16.72
C ARG A 146 18.60 -22.56 -16.79
N TYR A 147 18.89 -21.66 -15.85
CA TYR A 147 20.16 -20.93 -15.73
C TYR A 147 21.07 -21.50 -14.63
N GLY A 148 20.76 -22.69 -14.12
CA GLY A 148 21.55 -23.40 -13.11
C GLY A 148 20.99 -23.29 -11.68
N ALA A 149 21.41 -24.25 -10.84
CA ALA A 149 20.91 -24.38 -9.47
C ALA A 149 21.23 -23.16 -8.59
N LEU A 150 22.41 -22.56 -8.74
CA LEU A 150 22.81 -21.38 -7.96
C LEU A 150 21.90 -20.18 -8.27
N THR A 151 21.64 -19.91 -9.56
CA THR A 151 20.72 -18.84 -10.02
C THR A 151 19.30 -19.08 -9.51
N CYS A 152 18.87 -20.34 -9.48
CA CYS A 152 17.57 -20.74 -8.95
C CYS A 152 17.47 -20.45 -7.45
N VAL A 153 18.43 -20.89 -6.64
CA VAL A 153 18.48 -20.62 -5.20
C VAL A 153 18.52 -19.12 -4.93
N ASN A 154 19.35 -18.37 -5.66
CA ASN A 154 19.43 -16.91 -5.52
C ASN A 154 18.10 -16.23 -5.87
N SER A 155 17.39 -16.71 -6.90
CA SER A 155 16.08 -16.20 -7.29
C SER A 155 15.03 -16.45 -6.22
N TYR A 156 15.05 -17.62 -5.56
CA TYR A 156 14.18 -17.90 -4.40
C TYR A 156 14.51 -16.99 -3.21
N ILE A 157 15.80 -16.85 -2.85
CA ILE A 157 16.23 -15.97 -1.75
C ILE A 157 15.78 -14.53 -2.02
N ALA A 158 16.02 -14.01 -3.23
CA ALA A 158 15.58 -12.69 -3.63
C ALA A 158 14.04 -12.57 -3.53
N SER A 159 13.30 -13.52 -4.09
CA SER A 159 11.83 -13.51 -4.05
C SER A 159 11.28 -13.45 -2.62
N PHE A 160 11.82 -14.26 -1.70
CA PHE A 160 11.45 -14.23 -0.29
C PHE A 160 11.80 -12.89 0.37
N GLY A 161 13.01 -12.38 0.13
CA GLY A 161 13.45 -11.09 0.66
C GLY A 161 12.53 -9.94 0.25
N TYR A 162 12.25 -9.79 -1.06
CA TYR A 162 11.37 -8.73 -1.56
C TYR A 162 9.92 -8.90 -1.09
N SER A 163 9.43 -10.14 -1.00
CA SER A 163 8.08 -10.39 -0.48
C SER A 163 7.96 -9.99 1.00
N LEU A 164 8.99 -10.28 1.80
CA LEU A 164 9.04 -9.89 3.21
C LEU A 164 9.09 -8.36 3.35
N VAL A 165 9.98 -7.69 2.61
CA VAL A 165 10.09 -6.22 2.62
C VAL A 165 8.74 -5.59 2.26
N LEU A 166 8.08 -6.08 1.20
CA LEU A 166 6.77 -5.56 0.82
C LEU A 166 5.72 -5.74 1.93
N LEU A 167 5.67 -6.92 2.56
CA LEU A 167 4.74 -7.21 3.64
C LEU A 167 4.98 -6.28 4.84
N VAL A 168 6.24 -6.07 5.20
CA VAL A 168 6.64 -5.14 6.27
C VAL A 168 6.25 -3.71 5.92
N THR A 169 6.51 -3.24 4.69
CA THR A 169 6.11 -1.92 4.22
C THR A 169 4.60 -1.73 4.26
N LEU A 170 3.82 -2.73 3.82
CA LEU A 170 2.37 -2.70 3.89
C LEU A 170 1.88 -2.66 5.34
N PHE A 171 2.46 -3.45 6.24
CA PHE A 171 2.15 -3.43 7.67
C PHE A 171 2.38 -2.04 8.28
N PHE A 172 3.55 -1.44 8.07
CA PHE A 172 3.85 -0.12 8.58
C PHE A 172 2.97 0.97 7.97
N THR A 173 2.75 0.94 6.64
CA THR A 173 1.94 1.95 5.95
C THR A 173 0.48 1.88 6.37
N THR A 174 -0.09 0.68 6.50
CA THR A 174 -1.48 0.52 6.96
C THR A 174 -1.65 0.98 8.41
N ASN A 175 -0.71 0.64 9.30
CA ASN A 175 -0.73 1.13 10.68
C ASN A 175 -0.57 2.65 10.75
N PHE A 176 0.36 3.23 9.98
CA PHE A 176 0.54 4.68 9.91
C PHE A 176 -0.71 5.39 9.40
N MET A 177 -1.30 4.90 8.30
CA MET A 177 -2.53 5.46 7.75
C MET A 177 -3.71 5.32 8.70
N ARG A 178 -3.80 4.23 9.47
CA ARG A 178 -4.80 4.08 10.53
C ARG A 178 -4.62 5.14 11.62
N LEU A 179 -3.39 5.37 12.09
CA LEU A 179 -3.09 6.40 13.09
C LEU A 179 -3.43 7.80 12.57
N VAL A 180 -3.07 8.12 11.32
CA VAL A 180 -3.40 9.41 10.70
C VAL A 180 -4.91 9.57 10.51
N HIS A 181 -5.62 8.51 10.13
CA HIS A 181 -7.08 8.55 9.95
C HIS A 181 -7.81 8.76 11.27
N ILE A 182 -7.38 8.10 12.36
CA ILE A 182 -7.90 8.34 13.70
C ILE A 182 -7.69 9.82 14.08
N LYS A 183 -6.49 10.37 13.87
CA LYS A 183 -6.20 11.78 14.14
C LYS A 183 -7.02 12.78 13.30
N LYS A 184 -7.25 12.50 12.02
CA LYS A 184 -8.01 13.40 11.11
C LYS A 184 -9.52 13.31 11.26
N THR A 185 -10.01 12.17 11.74
CA THR A 185 -11.44 11.92 11.97
C THR A 185 -11.76 12.02 13.45
N ALA A 186 -10.91 12.71 14.22
CA ALA A 186 -11.14 13.04 15.61
C ALA A 186 -12.52 13.69 15.71
N ARG A 187 -13.48 12.90 16.19
CA ARG A 187 -14.82 13.40 16.46
C ARG A 187 -14.67 14.40 17.59
N ILE A 188 -15.34 15.53 17.49
CA ILE A 188 -15.28 16.53 18.56
C ILE A 188 -16.17 16.02 19.69
N TRP A 189 -15.60 15.82 20.88
CA TRP A 189 -16.40 15.60 22.08
C TRP A 189 -16.69 16.95 22.71
N ASP A 190 -17.94 17.39 22.57
CA ASP A 190 -18.38 18.67 23.09
C ASP A 190 -18.82 18.53 24.56
N LEU A 191 -17.92 18.91 25.48
CA LEU A 191 -18.19 18.87 26.92
C LEU A 191 -19.09 20.02 27.38
N SER A 192 -19.40 21.00 26.52
CA SER A 192 -20.37 22.06 26.84
C SER A 192 -21.79 21.52 27.02
N GLN A 193 -22.07 20.31 26.50
CA GLN A 193 -23.37 19.65 26.62
C GLN A 193 -23.66 19.12 28.03
N TYR A 194 -22.67 19.06 28.91
CA TYR A 194 -22.80 18.58 30.29
C TYR A 194 -22.65 19.76 31.27
N PRO A 195 -23.76 20.46 31.61
CA PRO A 195 -23.70 21.65 32.46
C PRO A 195 -23.25 21.34 33.89
N ASP A 196 -23.39 20.09 34.34
CA ASP A 196 -23.00 19.64 35.68
C ASP A 196 -21.48 19.40 35.83
N LEU A 197 -20.72 19.45 34.72
CA LEU A 197 -19.25 19.40 34.75
C LEU A 197 -18.67 20.78 35.03
N THR A 198 -17.87 20.86 36.10
CA THR A 198 -17.07 22.07 36.37
C THR A 198 -15.93 22.17 35.35
N GLN A 199 -15.35 23.36 35.20
CA GLN A 199 -14.22 23.58 34.30
C GLN A 199 -13.04 22.63 34.61
N ARG A 200 -12.79 22.38 35.90
CA ARG A 200 -11.74 21.47 36.36
C ARG A 200 -12.04 20.00 36.01
N ASP A 201 -13.31 19.59 36.06
CA ASP A 201 -13.70 18.23 35.63
C ASP A 201 -13.47 18.04 34.13
N LYS A 202 -13.76 19.07 33.32
CA LYS A 202 -13.50 19.04 31.88
C LYS A 202 -12.01 18.94 31.57
N GLU A 203 -11.17 19.65 32.33
CA GLU A 203 -9.70 19.58 32.21
C GLU A 203 -9.17 18.18 32.55
N TRP A 204 -9.64 17.57 33.65
CA TRP A 204 -9.25 16.20 34.01
C TRP A 204 -9.68 15.16 32.98
N LEU A 205 -10.87 15.29 32.39
CA LEU A 205 -11.31 14.43 31.30
C LEU A 205 -10.38 14.54 30.08
N LYS A 206 -9.97 15.77 29.73
CA LYS A 206 -9.01 16.01 28.65
C LYS A 206 -7.66 15.36 28.95
N ASP A 207 -7.12 15.55 30.14
CA ASP A 207 -5.85 14.93 30.56
C ASP A 207 -5.88 13.39 30.50
N ILE A 208 -7.02 12.77 30.85
CA ILE A 208 -7.20 11.32 30.75
C ILE A 208 -7.23 10.86 29.29
N LEU A 209 -7.87 11.63 28.40
CA LEU A 209 -7.90 11.35 26.96
C LEU A 209 -6.53 11.52 26.30
N ASP A 210 -5.70 12.41 26.84
CA ASP A 210 -4.28 12.56 26.49
C ASP A 210 -3.38 11.47 27.15
N GLU A 211 -3.99 10.40 27.66
CA GLU A 211 -3.35 9.22 28.25
C GLU A 211 -2.52 9.47 29.52
N LYS A 212 -2.68 10.63 30.18
CA LYS A 212 -2.00 10.88 31.46
C LYS A 212 -2.46 9.92 32.56
N ARG A 213 -1.55 9.63 33.49
CA ARG A 213 -1.84 8.77 34.64
C ARG A 213 -2.56 9.56 35.74
N TYR A 214 -3.37 8.88 36.56
CA TYR A 214 -4.08 9.56 37.66
C TYR A 214 -3.13 10.19 38.68
N GLU A 215 -1.96 9.58 38.87
CA GLU A 215 -0.91 10.10 39.73
C GLU A 215 -0.38 11.47 39.23
N GLU A 216 -0.22 11.62 37.92
CA GLU A 216 0.25 12.85 37.28
C GLU A 216 -0.81 13.95 37.39
N ILE A 217 -2.05 13.64 37.03
CA ILE A 217 -3.18 14.59 37.08
C ILE A 217 -3.42 15.09 38.52
N ALA A 218 -3.35 14.17 39.49
CA ALA A 218 -3.55 14.51 40.90
C ALA A 218 -2.44 15.44 41.40
N ASN A 219 -1.19 15.19 41.01
CA ASN A 219 -0.05 16.03 41.35
C ASN A 219 -0.16 17.42 40.72
N ASP A 220 -0.48 17.50 39.43
CA ASP A 220 -0.66 18.76 38.70
C ASP A 220 -1.80 19.61 39.29
N SER A 221 -2.83 18.95 39.83
CA SER A 221 -4.00 19.60 40.42
C SER A 221 -3.88 19.85 41.92
N GLY A 222 -2.78 19.44 42.57
CA GLY A 222 -2.56 19.60 44.01
C GLY A 222 -3.55 18.82 44.88
N ILE A 223 -4.04 17.67 44.42
CA ILE A 223 -4.99 16.81 45.16
C ILE A 223 -4.44 15.39 45.35
N THR A 224 -5.05 14.61 46.24
CA THR A 224 -4.69 13.21 46.40
C THR A 224 -5.33 12.34 45.30
N VAL A 225 -4.66 11.25 44.93
CA VAL A 225 -5.15 10.30 43.92
C VAL A 225 -6.52 9.72 44.31
N GLY A 226 -6.77 9.51 45.61
CA GLY A 226 -8.06 9.04 46.12
C GLY A 226 -9.19 10.03 45.84
N THR A 227 -8.95 11.32 46.08
CA THR A 227 -9.92 12.38 45.76
C THR A 227 -10.21 12.45 44.26
N LEU A 228 -9.17 12.37 43.43
CA LEU A 228 -9.34 12.34 41.97
C LEU A 228 -10.18 11.14 41.53
N LYS A 229 -9.88 9.93 42.00
CA LYS A 229 -10.65 8.71 41.64
C LYS A 229 -12.12 8.82 42.04
N ASN A 230 -12.40 9.32 43.25
CA ASN A 230 -13.79 9.51 43.70
C ASN A 230 -14.53 10.52 42.84
N ARG A 231 -13.88 11.64 42.48
CA ARG A 231 -14.48 12.65 41.60
C ARG A 231 -14.64 12.13 40.17
N MET A 232 -13.70 11.35 39.66
CA MET A 232 -13.80 10.72 38.34
C MET A 232 -14.97 9.75 38.23
N HIS A 233 -15.29 8.99 39.29
CA HIS A 233 -16.51 8.18 39.30
C HIS A 233 -17.77 9.02 39.14
N GLN A 234 -17.85 10.18 39.78
CA GLN A 234 -18.98 11.09 39.62
C GLN A 234 -19.03 11.67 38.20
N ILE A 235 -17.88 12.09 37.66
CA ILE A 235 -17.76 12.60 36.29
C ILE A 235 -18.22 11.55 35.27
N PHE A 236 -17.77 10.30 35.40
CA PHE A 236 -18.15 9.19 34.54
C PHE A 236 -19.66 8.96 34.54
N ASN A 237 -20.30 9.03 35.72
CA ASN A 237 -21.76 8.96 35.82
C ASN A 237 -22.47 10.13 35.10
N ILE A 238 -21.93 11.35 35.18
CA ILE A 238 -22.49 12.53 34.48
C ILE A 238 -22.44 12.34 32.95
N VAL A 239 -21.34 11.79 32.43
CA VAL A 239 -21.17 11.56 30.99
C VAL A 239 -21.75 10.22 30.49
N GLY A 240 -22.32 9.41 31.39
CA GLY A 240 -22.94 8.12 31.05
C GLY A 240 -21.94 7.03 30.66
N ILE A 241 -20.77 6.99 31.29
CA ILE A 241 -19.71 6.02 31.05
C ILE A 241 -19.44 5.25 32.35
N ASP A 242 -19.16 3.95 32.27
CA ASP A 242 -18.97 3.12 33.46
C ASP A 242 -17.58 3.27 34.10
N ASP A 243 -16.53 3.35 33.28
CA ASP A 243 -15.14 3.38 33.74
C ASP A 243 -14.16 4.03 32.76
N ARG A 244 -12.90 4.17 33.20
CA ARG A 244 -11.81 4.76 32.40
C ARG A 244 -11.56 3.98 31.10
N ILE A 245 -11.68 2.65 31.15
CA ILE A 245 -11.44 1.80 29.98
C ILE A 245 -12.52 2.09 28.94
N SER A 246 -13.78 2.18 29.36
CA SER A 246 -14.91 2.54 28.49
C SER A 246 -14.79 3.95 27.96
N LEU A 247 -14.30 4.91 28.76
CA LEU A 247 -14.04 6.27 28.30
C LEU A 247 -13.00 6.29 27.18
N LEU A 248 -11.85 5.64 27.38
CA LEU A 248 -10.81 5.55 26.36
C LEU A 248 -11.30 4.75 25.13
N ALA A 249 -12.04 3.67 25.32
CA ALA A 249 -12.58 2.90 24.20
C ALA A 249 -13.56 3.72 23.35
N THR A 250 -14.35 4.60 23.98
CA THR A 250 -15.41 5.38 23.31
C THR A 250 -14.88 6.68 22.71
N TYR A 251 -14.00 7.37 23.43
CA TYR A 251 -13.57 8.73 23.13
C TYR A 251 -12.05 8.88 22.85
N SER A 252 -11.26 7.80 22.84
CA SER A 252 -9.84 7.89 22.45
C SER A 252 -9.72 8.47 21.03
N GLY A 253 -8.93 9.55 20.92
CA GLY A 253 -8.73 10.29 19.68
C GLY A 253 -9.82 11.32 19.36
N TYR A 254 -10.76 11.61 20.27
CA TYR A 254 -11.67 12.75 20.12
C TYR A 254 -10.96 14.05 20.50
N GLU A 255 -11.28 15.15 19.80
CA GLU A 255 -10.84 16.49 20.20
C GLU A 255 -11.86 17.06 21.19
N VAL A 256 -11.39 17.47 22.38
CA VAL A 256 -12.27 17.98 23.44
C VAL A 256 -12.56 19.45 23.22
N LYS A 257 -13.84 19.81 23.14
CA LYS A 257 -14.31 21.20 23.10
C LYS A 257 -15.03 21.55 24.40
N PHE A 258 -14.77 22.75 24.92
CA PHE A 258 -15.28 23.23 26.22
C PHE A 258 -16.60 23.99 26.12
#